data_AF-A0A0D3JGT6-F1
#
_entry.id   AF-A0A0D3JGT6-F1
#
_cell.length_a   1.000
_cell.length_b   1.000
_cell.length_c   1.000
_cell.angle_alpha   90.00
_cell.angle_beta   90.00
_cell.angle_gamma   90.00
#
_symmetry.space_group_name_H-M   'P 1'
#
loop_
_entity.id
_entity.type
_entity.pdbx_description
1 polymer ?
#
loop_
_entity_poly.entity_id
_entity_poly.type
_entity_poly.pdbx_seq_one_letter_code
_entity_poly.pdbx_strand_id
1 'polypeptide(L)'
;MLALTSSSLSFAPAVAPRAAVSGPVMSAKADLEAFAKECNPVVGYWDPLGLADLPLWGQDQDAVIGWLRHSEIKHGRIAMAGFVGYIAHANGFRFGGIGPQNVVPEGASAPEVWDSIPFLAKLQIIGAIGVLEHISEDKNFLAADGMKHYMRGGKPGYFPTFSANVHPMPLNLFDPFKWSKNASPEKKAKGLVTETNNGRLAMLGLFGFLSESKIPGSVPALSGIIPSYDGDYMQPFLPTGPDTSLWTIGNLWAN
;
A
#
# COMPACT_ATOMS: atom_id res chain seq x y z
N MET A 1 18.31 33.00 -68.20
CA MET A 1 18.68 32.99 -66.78
C MET A 1 18.16 31.72 -66.16
N LEU A 2 19.04 30.79 -65.79
CA LEU A 2 18.71 29.62 -64.99
C LEU A 2 19.99 29.26 -64.21
N ALA A 3 20.08 29.69 -62.97
CA ALA A 3 21.22 29.42 -62.09
C ALA A 3 20.87 28.22 -61.19
N LEU A 4 21.56 27.10 -61.38
CA LEU A 4 21.57 25.97 -60.45
C LEU A 4 22.46 26.33 -59.26
N THR A 5 21.88 26.51 -58.08
CA THR A 5 22.62 26.57 -56.81
C THR A 5 22.72 25.17 -56.23
N SER A 6 23.95 24.69 -56.05
CA SER A 6 24.29 23.43 -55.38
C SER A 6 24.16 23.58 -53.86
N SER A 7 23.27 22.82 -53.24
CA SER A 7 23.20 22.71 -51.77
C SER A 7 24.14 21.61 -51.30
N SER A 8 25.16 21.98 -50.53
CA SER A 8 26.06 21.03 -49.85
C SER A 8 25.34 20.36 -48.67
N LEU A 9 25.22 19.03 -48.72
CA LEU A 9 24.78 18.21 -47.59
C LEU A 9 25.94 18.04 -46.61
N SER A 10 25.91 18.76 -45.50
CA SER A 10 26.85 18.56 -44.39
C SER A 10 26.50 17.26 -43.64
N PHE A 11 27.38 16.27 -43.69
CA PHE A 11 27.32 15.07 -42.85
C PHE A 11 27.69 15.43 -41.40
N ALA A 12 26.74 15.24 -40.47
CA ALA A 12 27.05 15.16 -39.04
C ALA A 12 27.04 13.68 -38.61
N PRO A 13 27.99 13.21 -37.78
CA PRO A 13 28.02 11.81 -37.35
C PRO A 13 26.84 11.53 -36.42
N ALA A 14 26.00 10.56 -36.78
CA ALA A 14 24.93 10.06 -35.93
C ALA A 14 25.53 9.35 -34.71
N VAL A 15 25.41 9.94 -33.53
CA VAL A 15 25.72 9.27 -32.27
C VAL A 15 24.63 8.23 -32.01
N ALA A 16 24.97 6.95 -32.12
CA ALA A 16 24.07 5.86 -31.79
C ALA A 16 23.65 5.94 -30.32
N PRO A 17 22.35 5.81 -29.98
CA PRO A 17 21.93 5.76 -28.58
C PRO A 17 22.55 4.52 -27.92
N ARG A 18 23.27 4.76 -26.83
CA ARG A 18 23.86 3.73 -25.98
C ARG A 18 22.72 2.88 -25.42
N ALA A 19 22.70 1.59 -25.75
CA ALA A 19 21.74 0.64 -25.20
C ALA A 19 21.78 0.72 -23.67
N ALA A 20 20.65 1.07 -23.06
CA ALA A 20 20.49 1.01 -21.62
C ALA A 20 20.70 -0.44 -21.19
N VAL A 21 21.67 -0.67 -20.29
CA VAL A 21 21.89 -1.98 -19.69
C VAL A 21 20.65 -2.26 -18.85
N SER A 22 19.74 -3.08 -19.37
CA SER A 22 18.66 -3.65 -18.56
C SER A 22 19.31 -4.43 -17.43
N GLY A 23 18.96 -4.10 -16.19
CA GLY A 23 19.38 -4.85 -15.01
C GLY A 23 19.07 -6.35 -15.16
N PRO A 24 19.78 -7.22 -14.44
CA PRO A 24 19.79 -8.65 -14.71
C PRO A 24 18.39 -9.23 -14.58
N VAL A 25 17.92 -9.90 -15.63
CA VAL A 25 16.70 -10.70 -15.63
C VAL A 25 17.09 -12.05 -15.04
N MET A 26 17.07 -12.16 -13.72
CA MET A 26 17.27 -13.41 -12.99
C MET A 26 15.88 -13.97 -12.64
N SER A 27 15.68 -15.30 -12.68
CA SER A 27 14.38 -15.93 -12.45
C SER A 27 13.73 -15.45 -11.14
N ALA A 28 12.45 -15.03 -11.16
CA ALA A 28 11.81 -14.38 -10.01
C ALA A 28 11.80 -15.24 -8.73
N LYS A 29 11.86 -16.56 -8.87
CA LYS A 29 11.98 -17.50 -7.75
C LYS A 29 13.35 -17.48 -7.08
N ALA A 30 14.44 -17.44 -7.84
CA ALA A 30 15.79 -17.36 -7.28
C ALA A 30 15.99 -16.05 -6.50
N ASP A 31 15.45 -14.94 -7.01
CA ASP A 31 15.47 -13.66 -6.31
C ASP A 31 14.63 -13.69 -5.03
N LEU A 32 13.49 -14.41 -5.04
CA LEU A 32 12.66 -14.61 -3.85
C LEU A 32 13.39 -15.45 -2.79
N GLU A 33 14.08 -16.52 -3.18
CA GLU A 33 14.87 -17.36 -2.28
C GLU A 33 16.05 -16.60 -1.67
N ALA A 34 16.74 -15.78 -2.46
CA ALA A 34 17.81 -14.90 -1.97
C ALA A 34 17.26 -13.88 -0.97
N PHE A 35 16.16 -13.20 -1.30
CA PHE A 35 15.49 -12.25 -0.43
C PHE A 35 14.99 -12.89 0.88
N ALA A 36 14.49 -14.12 0.83
CA ALA A 36 14.04 -14.85 2.02
C ALA A 36 15.19 -15.09 3.01
N LYS A 37 16.39 -15.42 2.49
CA LYS A 37 17.61 -15.58 3.31
C LYS A 37 18.05 -14.25 3.94
N GLU A 38 17.86 -13.12 3.25
CA GLU A 38 18.12 -11.79 3.82
C GLU A 38 17.13 -11.45 4.94
N CYS A 39 15.85 -11.83 4.80
CA CYS A 39 14.82 -11.62 5.81
C CYS A 39 15.06 -12.44 7.08
N ASN A 40 15.39 -13.73 6.92
CA ASN A 40 15.76 -14.60 8.02
C ASN A 40 16.68 -15.73 7.53
N PRO A 41 17.98 -15.69 7.86
CA PRO A 41 18.93 -16.69 7.39
C PRO A 41 18.72 -18.08 8.03
N VAL A 42 18.02 -18.18 9.16
CA VAL A 42 17.78 -19.45 9.88
C VAL A 42 16.63 -20.22 9.24
N VAL A 43 15.52 -19.54 8.95
CA VAL A 43 14.35 -20.15 8.31
C VAL A 43 14.56 -20.29 6.80
N GLY A 44 15.26 -19.32 6.17
CA GLY A 44 15.51 -19.32 4.74
C GLY A 44 14.21 -19.19 3.93
N TYR A 45 14.16 -19.90 2.80
CA TYR A 45 12.97 -19.94 1.94
C TYR A 45 11.89 -20.85 2.54
N TRP A 46 10.71 -20.29 2.75
CA TRP A 46 9.58 -20.97 3.38
C TRP A 46 8.37 -20.99 2.44
N ASP A 47 8.11 -22.13 1.81
CA ASP A 47 6.90 -22.38 1.01
C ASP A 47 6.38 -23.81 1.24
N PRO A 48 5.68 -24.07 2.35
CA PRO A 48 5.14 -25.40 2.66
C PRO A 48 3.94 -25.77 1.78
N LEU A 49 3.29 -24.79 1.14
CA LEU A 49 2.07 -24.98 0.34
C LEU A 49 2.35 -25.02 -1.17
N GLY A 50 3.58 -24.71 -1.60
CA GLY A 50 3.97 -24.66 -3.01
C GLY A 50 3.27 -23.55 -3.80
N LEU A 51 2.81 -22.48 -3.13
CA LEU A 51 2.00 -21.44 -3.77
C LEU A 51 2.78 -20.67 -4.84
N ALA A 52 4.11 -20.56 -4.69
CA ALA A 52 4.95 -19.85 -5.65
C ALA A 52 5.13 -20.60 -6.99
N ASP A 53 4.77 -21.90 -7.03
CA ASP A 53 4.89 -22.75 -8.21
C ASP A 53 3.54 -22.99 -8.91
N LEU A 54 2.42 -22.52 -8.33
CA LEU A 54 1.10 -22.69 -8.91
C LEU A 54 0.85 -21.68 -10.05
N PRO A 55 0.34 -22.14 -11.22
CA PRO A 55 -0.02 -21.24 -12.32
C PRO A 55 -1.36 -20.55 -12.03
N LEU A 56 -1.34 -19.53 -11.16
CA LEU A 56 -2.54 -18.76 -10.83
C LEU A 56 -3.06 -18.03 -12.09
N TRP A 57 -4.34 -18.22 -12.41
CA TRP A 57 -5.02 -17.61 -13.56
C TRP A 57 -4.32 -17.83 -14.92
N GLY A 58 -3.61 -18.95 -15.08
CA GLY A 58 -2.90 -19.28 -16.31
C GLY A 58 -1.72 -18.35 -16.63
N GLN A 59 -1.20 -17.63 -15.62
CA GLN A 59 -0.06 -16.74 -15.77
C GLN A 59 1.26 -17.50 -15.61
N ASP A 60 2.32 -16.88 -16.12
CA ASP A 60 3.71 -17.30 -15.93
C ASP A 60 4.12 -17.21 -14.46
N GLN A 61 5.10 -18.03 -14.07
CA GLN A 61 5.59 -18.11 -12.70
C GLN A 61 6.12 -16.76 -12.19
N ASP A 62 6.78 -15.98 -13.05
CA ASP A 62 7.32 -14.67 -12.67
C ASP A 62 6.19 -13.67 -12.36
N ALA A 63 5.11 -13.68 -13.14
CA ALA A 63 3.92 -12.89 -12.86
C ALA A 63 3.22 -13.28 -11.55
N VAL A 64 3.12 -14.59 -11.27
CA VAL A 64 2.54 -15.10 -10.02
C VAL A 64 3.37 -14.66 -8.81
N ILE A 65 4.69 -14.82 -8.88
CA ILE A 65 5.59 -14.38 -7.80
C ILE A 65 5.52 -12.86 -7.62
N GLY A 66 5.48 -12.10 -8.71
CA GLY A 66 5.29 -10.64 -8.68
C GLY A 66 3.98 -10.23 -7.97
N TRP A 67 2.88 -10.95 -8.25
CA TRP A 67 1.59 -10.76 -7.60
C TRP A 67 1.63 -11.10 -6.10
N LEU A 68 2.17 -12.27 -5.73
CA LEU A 68 2.27 -12.71 -4.33
C LEU A 68 3.12 -11.75 -3.48
N ARG A 69 4.26 -11.30 -4.00
CA ARG A 69 5.11 -10.30 -3.34
C ARG A 69 4.40 -8.95 -3.20
N HIS A 70 3.67 -8.53 -4.22
CA HIS A 70 2.91 -7.29 -4.15
C HIS A 70 1.79 -7.37 -3.11
N SER A 71 1.08 -8.50 -3.06
CA SER A 71 0.05 -8.78 -2.08
C SER A 71 0.62 -8.74 -0.66
N GLU A 72 1.75 -9.42 -0.39
CA GLU A 72 2.40 -9.40 0.92
C GLU A 72 2.74 -7.97 1.37
N ILE A 73 3.30 -7.15 0.48
CA ILE A 73 3.66 -5.76 0.80
C ILE A 73 2.40 -4.92 1.09
N LYS A 74 1.33 -5.06 0.30
CA LYS A 74 0.07 -4.34 0.54
C LYS A 74 -0.52 -4.71 1.91
N HIS A 75 -0.63 -6.00 2.22
CA HIS A 75 -1.14 -6.47 3.51
C HIS A 75 -0.25 -6.00 4.66
N GLY A 76 1.08 -6.09 4.52
CA GLY A 76 2.02 -5.61 5.53
C GLY A 76 1.91 -4.10 5.79
N ARG A 77 1.77 -3.27 4.75
CA ARG A 77 1.60 -1.82 4.89
C ARG A 77 0.31 -1.44 5.59
N ILE A 78 -0.80 -2.06 5.18
CA ILE A 78 -2.11 -1.84 5.82
C ILE A 78 -2.06 -2.31 7.27
N ALA A 79 -1.43 -3.44 7.56
CA ALA A 79 -1.29 -3.94 8.93
C ALA A 79 -0.43 -3.04 9.81
N MET A 80 0.69 -2.49 9.28
CA MET A 80 1.52 -1.53 10.04
C MET A 80 0.73 -0.26 10.38
N ALA A 81 0.00 0.31 9.40
CA ALA A 81 -0.85 1.49 9.64
C ALA A 81 -2.00 1.16 10.61
N GLY A 82 -2.64 0.01 10.44
CA GLY A 82 -3.74 -0.47 11.28
C GLY A 82 -3.30 -0.71 12.72
N PHE A 83 -2.11 -1.27 12.96
CA PHE A 83 -1.56 -1.50 14.29
C PHE A 83 -1.33 -0.19 15.05
N VAL A 84 -0.68 0.79 14.40
CA VAL A 84 -0.45 2.12 15.01
C VAL A 84 -1.78 2.85 15.22
N GLY A 85 -2.70 2.78 14.24
CA GLY A 85 -4.04 3.36 14.36
C GLY A 85 -4.84 2.76 15.52
N TYR A 86 -4.79 1.45 15.71
CA TYR A 86 -5.43 0.75 16.82
C TYR A 86 -4.92 1.26 18.17
N ILE A 87 -3.60 1.39 18.33
CA ILE A 87 -2.99 1.93 19.56
C ILE A 87 -3.40 3.38 19.78
N ALA A 88 -3.40 4.21 18.73
CA ALA A 88 -3.80 5.62 18.85
C ALA A 88 -5.26 5.76 19.32
N HIS A 89 -6.18 4.98 18.73
CA HIS A 89 -7.58 4.99 19.11
C HIS A 89 -7.83 4.39 20.49
N ALA A 90 -7.13 3.33 20.86
CA ALA A 90 -7.23 2.73 22.19
C ALA A 90 -6.76 3.67 23.32
N ASN A 91 -5.77 4.54 23.05
CA ASN A 91 -5.32 5.57 23.99
C ASN A 91 -6.19 6.85 23.97
N GLY A 92 -7.26 6.87 23.17
CA GLY A 92 -8.18 8.01 23.09
C GLY A 92 -7.63 9.21 22.31
N PHE A 93 -6.55 9.05 21.52
CA PHE A 93 -6.10 10.12 20.64
C PHE A 93 -7.14 10.38 19.55
N ARG A 94 -7.75 11.57 19.59
CA ARG A 94 -8.72 12.04 18.62
C ARG A 94 -8.27 13.40 18.08
N PHE A 95 -8.44 13.60 16.78
CA PHE A 95 -8.17 14.90 16.17
C PHE A 95 -9.22 15.91 16.65
N GLY A 96 -8.78 17.00 17.27
CA GLY A 96 -9.65 18.13 17.60
C GLY A 96 -10.12 18.85 16.34
N GLY A 97 -11.39 19.26 16.31
CA GLY A 97 -12.00 19.98 15.18
C GLY A 97 -13.38 19.43 14.81
N ILE A 98 -14.02 20.02 13.79
CA ILE A 98 -15.29 19.50 13.27
C ILE A 98 -15.01 18.35 12.30
N GLY A 99 -15.61 17.20 12.55
CA GLY A 99 -15.46 16.02 11.71
C GLY A 99 -16.24 14.80 12.23
N PRO A 100 -16.21 13.67 11.51
CA PRO A 100 -16.94 12.44 11.87
C PRO A 100 -16.51 11.86 13.23
N GLN A 101 -15.38 12.27 13.78
CA GLN A 101 -14.94 11.89 15.13
C GLN A 101 -15.80 12.49 16.25
N ASN A 102 -16.59 13.54 15.99
CA ASN A 102 -17.43 14.19 16.99
C ASN A 102 -18.66 13.37 17.39
N VAL A 103 -19.05 12.39 16.57
CA VAL A 103 -20.17 11.49 16.86
C VAL A 103 -19.73 10.21 17.58
N VAL A 104 -18.42 10.03 17.80
CA VAL A 104 -17.86 8.84 18.44
C VAL A 104 -17.95 9.00 19.96
N PRO A 105 -18.61 8.08 20.70
CA PRO A 105 -18.69 8.13 22.16
C PRO A 105 -17.30 8.14 22.82
N GLU A 106 -17.10 8.89 23.90
CA GLU A 106 -15.87 8.82 24.70
C GLU A 106 -15.70 7.42 25.31
N GLY A 107 -14.49 6.86 25.25
CA GLY A 107 -14.20 5.51 25.76
C GLY A 107 -14.55 4.34 24.83
N ALA A 108 -15.06 4.61 23.62
CA ALA A 108 -15.27 3.58 22.60
C ALA A 108 -13.94 2.85 22.28
N SER A 109 -14.00 1.53 22.23
CA SER A 109 -12.88 0.71 21.79
C SER A 109 -12.53 1.01 20.32
N ALA A 110 -11.28 0.74 19.92
CA ALA A 110 -10.83 0.96 18.54
C ALA A 110 -11.78 0.43 17.44
N PRO A 111 -12.41 -0.76 17.56
CA PRO A 111 -13.45 -1.17 16.60
C PRO A 111 -14.75 -0.38 16.68
N GLU A 112 -15.24 -0.08 17.87
CA GLU A 112 -16.48 0.68 18.06
C GLU A 112 -16.36 2.11 17.52
N VAL A 113 -15.14 2.65 17.47
CA VAL A 113 -14.85 3.91 16.77
C VAL A 113 -15.27 3.81 15.30
N TRP A 114 -14.92 2.71 14.60
CA TRP A 114 -15.32 2.51 13.21
C TRP A 114 -16.84 2.37 13.09
N ASP A 115 -17.47 1.60 13.98
CA ASP A 115 -18.92 1.39 13.99
C ASP A 115 -19.70 2.71 14.13
N SER A 116 -19.19 3.61 14.96
CA SER A 116 -19.80 4.91 15.27
C SER A 116 -19.69 5.93 14.14
N ILE A 117 -18.81 5.72 13.14
CA ILE A 117 -18.64 6.65 12.03
C ILE A 117 -19.89 6.65 11.13
N PRO A 118 -20.38 7.83 10.66
CA PRO A 118 -21.52 7.90 9.75
C PRO A 118 -21.27 7.15 8.43
N PHE A 119 -22.31 6.54 7.86
CA PHE A 119 -22.24 5.78 6.60
C PHE A 119 -21.51 6.52 5.47
N LEU A 120 -21.78 7.82 5.27
CA LEU A 120 -21.15 8.56 4.18
C LEU A 120 -19.65 8.76 4.40
N ALA A 121 -19.21 8.93 5.64
CA ALA A 121 -17.79 9.04 5.95
C ALA A 121 -17.08 7.70 5.69
N LYS A 122 -17.70 6.56 6.05
CA LYS A 122 -17.22 5.22 5.69
C LYS A 122 -17.08 5.08 4.16
N LEU A 123 -18.10 5.49 3.41
CA LEU A 123 -18.11 5.44 1.95
C LEU A 123 -17.04 6.33 1.32
N GLN A 124 -16.83 7.55 1.84
CA GLN A 124 -15.79 8.46 1.36
C GLN A 124 -14.39 7.90 1.61
N ILE A 125 -14.13 7.30 2.79
CA ILE A 125 -12.86 6.66 3.10
C ILE A 125 -12.59 5.50 2.15
N ILE A 126 -13.55 4.59 2.01
CA ILE A 126 -13.41 3.41 1.12
C ILE A 126 -13.29 3.86 -0.34
N GLY A 127 -14.07 4.85 -0.78
CA GLY A 127 -14.01 5.40 -2.13
C GLY A 127 -12.65 6.06 -2.43
N ALA A 128 -12.11 6.85 -1.50
CA ALA A 128 -10.79 7.44 -1.64
C ALA A 128 -9.68 6.39 -1.73
N ILE A 129 -9.73 5.35 -0.89
CA ILE A 129 -8.80 4.21 -0.97
C ILE A 129 -8.94 3.50 -2.31
N GLY A 130 -10.17 3.28 -2.79
CA GLY A 130 -10.42 2.67 -4.09
C GLY A 130 -9.81 3.45 -5.27
N VAL A 131 -9.87 4.78 -5.23
CA VAL A 131 -9.21 5.63 -6.24
C VAL A 131 -7.68 5.49 -6.16
N LEU A 132 -7.10 5.48 -4.95
CA LEU A 132 -5.66 5.31 -4.77
C LEU A 132 -5.16 3.94 -5.26
N GLU A 133 -5.91 2.88 -4.96
CA GLU A 133 -5.62 1.53 -5.46
C GLU A 133 -5.72 1.48 -6.99
N HIS A 134 -6.74 2.11 -7.58
CA HIS A 134 -6.87 2.20 -9.04
C HIS A 134 -5.69 2.93 -9.70
N ILE A 135 -5.24 4.04 -9.13
CA ILE A 135 -4.06 4.79 -9.60
C ILE A 135 -2.80 3.90 -9.57
N SER A 136 -2.67 3.02 -8.58
CA SER A 136 -1.53 2.12 -8.46
C SER A 136 -1.47 1.04 -9.56
N GLU A 137 -2.59 0.71 -10.18
CA GLU A 137 -2.71 -0.29 -11.24
C GLU A 137 -2.79 0.32 -12.64
N ASP A 138 -3.15 1.59 -12.76
CA ASP A 138 -3.29 2.26 -14.04
C ASP A 138 -1.95 2.38 -14.76
N LYS A 139 -1.92 1.84 -15.98
CA LYS A 139 -0.78 1.82 -16.90
C LYS A 139 -0.30 3.24 -17.22
N ASN A 140 -1.19 4.22 -17.27
CA ASN A 140 -0.83 5.59 -17.61
C ASN A 140 -0.01 6.25 -16.50
N PHE A 141 -0.38 6.04 -15.24
CA PHE A 141 0.35 6.54 -14.07
C PHE A 141 1.69 5.82 -13.89
N LEU A 142 1.71 4.50 -14.09
CA LEU A 142 2.96 3.73 -14.04
C LEU A 142 3.92 4.11 -15.16
N ALA A 143 3.42 4.26 -16.40
CA ALA A 143 4.23 4.63 -17.55
C ALA A 143 4.78 6.06 -17.45
N ALA A 144 4.03 6.98 -16.83
CA ALA A 144 4.48 8.36 -16.58
C ALA A 144 5.73 8.40 -15.67
N ASP A 145 5.85 7.44 -14.76
CA ASP A 145 7.03 7.26 -13.89
C ASP A 145 8.09 6.31 -14.47
N GLY A 146 7.91 5.83 -15.70
CA GLY A 146 8.79 4.86 -16.35
C GLY A 146 8.74 3.45 -15.73
N MET A 147 7.71 3.16 -14.94
CA MET A 147 7.50 1.85 -14.31
C MET A 147 6.49 1.02 -15.11
N LYS A 148 6.60 -0.31 -15.01
CA LYS A 148 5.64 -1.27 -15.57
C LYS A 148 4.79 -1.87 -14.45
N HIS A 149 3.70 -2.53 -14.82
CA HIS A 149 2.91 -3.33 -13.88
C HIS A 149 3.78 -4.43 -13.24
N TYR A 150 3.59 -4.70 -11.96
CA TYR A 150 4.42 -5.63 -11.17
C TYR A 150 4.39 -7.07 -11.69
N MET A 151 3.29 -7.50 -12.34
CA MET A 151 3.21 -8.80 -13.05
C MET A 151 3.92 -8.84 -14.42
N ARG A 152 4.53 -7.74 -14.85
CA ARG A 152 5.17 -7.58 -16.18
C ARG A 152 6.57 -6.96 -16.06
N GLY A 153 7.28 -7.29 -14.98
CA GLY A 153 8.64 -6.80 -14.70
C GLY A 153 8.71 -5.45 -13.98
N GLY A 154 7.58 -4.93 -13.48
CA GLY A 154 7.53 -3.81 -12.56
C GLY A 154 8.01 -4.17 -11.15
N LYS A 155 8.32 -3.17 -10.33
CA LYS A 155 8.70 -3.38 -8.92
C LYS A 155 7.44 -3.60 -8.07
N PRO A 156 7.30 -4.74 -7.36
CA PRO A 156 6.20 -4.94 -6.42
C PRO A 156 6.20 -3.86 -5.33
N GLY A 157 5.03 -3.25 -5.09
CA GLY A 157 4.85 -2.26 -4.03
C GLY A 157 5.26 -0.82 -4.38
N TYR A 158 5.56 -0.55 -5.65
CA TYR A 158 5.76 0.81 -6.14
C TYR A 158 4.42 1.57 -6.25
N PHE A 159 4.36 2.79 -5.73
CA PHE A 159 3.21 3.68 -5.89
C PHE A 159 3.60 4.83 -6.84
N PRO A 160 2.85 5.06 -7.93
CA PRO A 160 3.20 6.10 -8.90
C PRO A 160 2.99 7.51 -8.33
N THR A 161 3.74 8.48 -8.86
CA THR A 161 3.55 9.88 -8.49
C THR A 161 2.25 10.43 -9.07
N PHE A 162 1.63 11.38 -8.37
CA PHE A 162 0.40 12.02 -8.85
C PHE A 162 0.63 13.05 -9.97
N SER A 163 1.83 13.08 -10.54
CA SER A 163 2.27 14.05 -11.55
C SER A 163 1.51 13.91 -12.88
N ALA A 164 0.92 12.74 -13.14
CA ALA A 164 0.17 12.45 -14.36
C ALA A 164 -1.36 12.66 -14.23
N ASN A 165 -1.84 13.19 -13.10
CA ASN A 165 -3.28 13.36 -12.87
C ASN A 165 -3.83 14.64 -13.52
N VAL A 166 -5.13 14.65 -13.85
CA VAL A 166 -5.86 15.80 -14.43
C VAL A 166 -5.80 17.03 -13.50
N HIS A 167 -5.69 16.80 -12.20
CA HIS A 167 -5.32 17.80 -11.20
C HIS A 167 -4.02 17.37 -10.52
N PRO A 168 -2.87 17.99 -10.83
CA PRO A 168 -1.59 17.61 -10.24
C PRO A 168 -1.60 17.92 -8.75
N MET A 169 -1.53 16.88 -7.92
CA MET A 169 -1.39 17.05 -6.47
C MET A 169 0.06 17.37 -6.14
N PRO A 170 0.34 18.46 -5.38
CA PRO A 170 1.71 18.89 -5.10
C PRO A 170 2.48 17.92 -4.19
N LEU A 171 1.76 17.07 -3.45
CA LEU A 171 2.32 16.10 -2.51
C LEU A 171 2.07 14.67 -3.00
N ASN A 172 3.12 13.85 -3.01
CA ASN A 172 3.04 12.42 -3.28
C ASN A 172 2.49 11.66 -2.06
N LEU A 173 1.89 10.48 -2.30
CA LEU A 173 1.36 9.63 -1.22
C LEU A 173 2.47 9.14 -0.27
N PHE A 174 3.59 8.71 -0.84
CA PHE A 174 4.78 8.33 -0.09
C PHE A 174 5.91 9.35 -0.34
N ASP A 175 6.62 9.70 0.73
CA ASP A 175 7.68 10.71 0.75
C ASP A 175 7.25 12.08 0.16
N PRO A 176 6.26 12.76 0.80
CA PRO A 176 5.71 14.03 0.31
C PRO A 176 6.78 15.12 0.19
N PHE A 177 7.82 15.08 1.03
CA PHE A 177 8.93 16.03 1.04
C PHE A 177 10.18 15.54 0.29
N LYS A 178 10.12 14.37 -0.34
CA LYS A 178 11.18 13.82 -1.19
C LYS A 178 12.54 13.65 -0.46
N TRP A 179 12.52 13.38 0.84
CA TRP A 179 13.72 13.20 1.67
C TRP A 179 14.50 11.91 1.34
N SER A 180 13.86 10.94 0.69
CA SER A 180 14.47 9.63 0.36
C SER A 180 15.17 9.57 -1.00
N LYS A 181 15.16 10.66 -1.78
CA LYS A 181 15.72 10.71 -3.15
C LYS A 181 17.20 10.30 -3.22
N ASN A 182 18.01 10.68 -2.23
CA ASN A 182 19.46 10.46 -2.21
C ASN A 182 19.87 9.17 -1.46
N ALA A 183 18.93 8.32 -1.05
CA ALA A 183 19.26 7.08 -0.36
C ALA A 183 19.98 6.08 -1.30
N SER A 184 21.07 5.48 -0.82
CA SER A 184 21.85 4.49 -1.57
C SER A 184 21.02 3.24 -1.90
N PRO A 185 21.34 2.51 -3.00
CA PRO A 185 20.64 1.28 -3.37
C PRO A 185 20.64 0.23 -2.25
N GLU A 186 21.75 0.09 -1.52
CA GLU A 186 21.89 -0.83 -0.38
C GLU A 186 20.96 -0.44 0.78
N LYS A 187 20.87 0.87 1.10
CA LYS A 187 19.95 1.36 2.13
C LYS A 187 18.50 1.09 1.75
N LYS A 188 18.16 1.20 0.46
CA LYS A 188 16.83 0.87 -0.05
C LYS A 188 16.54 -0.63 0.05
N ALA A 189 17.48 -1.50 -0.34
CA ALA A 189 17.33 -2.95 -0.23
C ALA A 189 17.14 -3.39 1.24
N LYS A 190 17.97 -2.89 2.16
CA LYS A 190 17.81 -3.13 3.60
C LYS A 190 16.48 -2.58 4.14
N GLY A 191 16.04 -1.44 3.62
CA GLY A 191 14.74 -0.86 3.94
C GLY A 191 13.58 -1.79 3.55
N LEU A 192 13.65 -2.42 2.38
CA LEU A 192 12.63 -3.38 1.91
C LEU A 192 12.58 -4.63 2.79
N VAL A 193 13.73 -5.19 3.17
CA VAL A 193 13.79 -6.32 4.12
C VAL A 193 13.15 -5.96 5.46
N THR A 194 13.47 -4.76 5.97
CA THR A 194 12.91 -4.24 7.22
C THR A 194 11.41 -4.05 7.12
N GLU A 195 10.93 -3.49 6.00
CA GLU A 195 9.51 -3.29 5.72
C GLU A 195 8.74 -4.62 5.68
N THR A 196 9.27 -5.64 5.00
CA THR A 196 8.64 -6.96 4.93
C THR A 196 8.55 -7.61 6.31
N ASN A 197 9.63 -7.62 7.09
CA ASN A 197 9.64 -8.24 8.42
C ASN A 197 8.73 -7.49 9.41
N ASN A 198 8.73 -6.15 9.39
CA ASN A 198 7.81 -5.36 10.21
C ASN A 198 6.35 -5.53 9.77
N GLY A 199 6.10 -5.63 8.46
CA GLY A 199 4.78 -5.93 7.92
C GLY A 199 4.25 -7.28 8.39
N ARG A 200 5.08 -8.34 8.33
CA ARG A 200 4.75 -9.67 8.85
C ARG A 200 4.41 -9.64 10.34
N LEU A 201 5.23 -8.95 11.13
CA LEU A 201 4.98 -8.79 12.57
C LEU A 201 3.68 -8.03 12.84
N ALA A 202 3.43 -6.93 12.12
CA ALA A 202 2.22 -6.14 12.27
C ALA A 202 0.96 -6.90 11.87
N MET A 203 1.02 -7.75 10.85
CA MET A 203 -0.10 -8.63 10.47
C MET A 203 -0.47 -9.56 11.64
N LEU A 204 0.52 -10.25 12.22
CA LEU A 204 0.28 -11.14 13.36
C LEU A 204 -0.20 -10.37 14.60
N GLY A 205 0.38 -9.19 14.87
CA GLY A 205 0.02 -8.34 16.00
C GLY A 205 -1.43 -7.85 15.90
N LEU A 206 -1.86 -7.39 14.72
CA LEU A 206 -3.22 -6.92 14.50
C LEU A 206 -4.23 -8.08 14.65
N PHE A 207 -3.97 -9.24 14.04
CA PHE A 207 -4.84 -10.41 14.25
C PHE A 207 -4.89 -10.85 15.71
N GLY A 208 -3.78 -10.76 16.45
CA GLY A 208 -3.76 -11.03 17.88
C GLY A 208 -4.70 -10.10 18.67
N PHE A 209 -4.74 -8.81 18.33
CA PHE A 209 -5.66 -7.84 18.95
C PHE A 209 -7.12 -8.15 18.63
N LEU A 210 -7.41 -8.49 17.38
CA LEU A 210 -8.77 -8.84 16.94
C LEU A 210 -9.25 -10.14 17.60
N SER A 211 -8.39 -11.16 17.70
CA SER A 211 -8.71 -12.42 18.36
C SER A 211 -8.97 -12.25 19.84
N GLU A 212 -8.12 -11.49 20.56
CA GLU A 212 -8.32 -11.25 22.00
C GLU A 212 -9.60 -10.46 22.29
N SER A 213 -9.91 -9.47 21.45
CA SER A 213 -11.13 -8.69 21.58
C SER A 213 -12.40 -9.52 21.31
N LYS A 214 -12.34 -10.50 20.42
CA LYS A 214 -13.48 -11.40 20.11
C LYS A 214 -13.63 -12.58 21.07
N ILE A 215 -12.50 -13.13 21.50
CA ILE A 215 -12.42 -14.28 22.38
C ILE A 215 -11.45 -13.90 23.51
N PRO A 216 -11.98 -13.41 24.65
CA PRO A 216 -11.16 -13.04 25.79
C PRO A 216 -10.30 -14.23 26.26
N GLY A 217 -9.00 -13.99 26.42
CA GLY A 217 -8.01 -15.01 26.82
C GLY A 217 -7.44 -15.84 25.66
N SER A 218 -7.75 -15.52 24.40
CA SER A 218 -7.15 -16.20 23.23
C SER A 218 -5.66 -15.88 23.07
N VAL A 219 -5.23 -14.70 23.51
CA VAL A 219 -3.82 -14.31 23.60
C VAL A 219 -3.46 -14.08 25.06
N PRO A 220 -2.82 -15.05 25.74
CA PRO A 220 -2.56 -14.98 27.18
C PRO A 220 -1.81 -13.72 27.65
N ALA A 221 -0.95 -13.16 26.79
CA ALA A 221 -0.18 -11.96 27.08
C ALA A 221 -1.01 -10.66 27.04
N LEU A 222 -2.21 -10.67 26.46
CA LEU A 222 -3.06 -9.49 26.25
C LEU A 222 -4.36 -9.55 27.06
N SER A 223 -4.53 -10.58 27.89
CA SER A 223 -5.74 -10.80 28.66
C SER A 223 -6.02 -9.64 29.62
N GLY A 224 -7.23 -9.06 29.51
CA GLY A 224 -7.68 -7.95 30.34
C GLY A 224 -7.18 -6.56 29.93
N ILE A 225 -6.38 -6.46 28.86
CA ILE A 225 -5.93 -5.16 28.32
C ILE A 225 -6.89 -4.67 27.23
N ILE A 226 -7.35 -5.57 26.38
CA ILE A 226 -8.18 -5.25 25.23
C ILE A 226 -9.66 -5.44 25.62
N PRO A 227 -10.53 -4.43 25.41
CA PRO A 227 -11.96 -4.58 25.66
C PRO A 227 -12.57 -5.60 24.70
N SER A 228 -13.54 -6.37 25.19
CA SER A 228 -14.31 -7.30 24.36
C SER A 228 -15.15 -6.54 23.35
N TYR A 229 -15.21 -7.03 22.11
CA TYR A 229 -15.99 -6.45 21.03
C TYR A 229 -16.92 -7.49 20.41
N ASP A 230 -18.22 -7.19 20.40
CA ASP A 230 -19.26 -8.11 19.93
C ASP A 230 -19.66 -7.89 18.46
N GLY A 231 -19.29 -6.76 17.83
CA GLY A 231 -19.62 -6.47 16.43
C GLY A 231 -18.76 -7.18 15.38
N ASP A 232 -19.07 -7.09 14.09
CA ASP A 232 -18.32 -7.81 13.04
C ASP A 232 -17.22 -6.96 12.42
N TYR A 233 -15.96 -7.34 12.66
CA TYR A 233 -14.78 -6.67 12.06
C TYR A 233 -14.75 -6.70 10.54
N MET A 234 -15.40 -7.68 9.91
CA MET A 234 -15.42 -7.84 8.46
C MET A 234 -16.58 -7.10 7.81
N GLN A 235 -17.39 -6.39 8.60
CA GLN A 235 -18.56 -5.69 8.10
C GLN A 235 -18.30 -4.18 7.93
N PRO A 236 -18.14 -3.67 6.70
CA PRO A 236 -17.70 -2.29 6.49
C PRO A 236 -18.80 -1.24 6.76
N PHE A 237 -20.08 -1.61 6.65
CA PHE A 237 -21.21 -0.67 6.64
C PHE A 237 -22.22 -0.84 7.77
N LEU A 238 -22.13 -1.93 8.55
CA LEU A 238 -22.99 -2.10 9.73
C LEU A 238 -22.15 -1.92 11.01
N PRO A 239 -22.73 -1.30 12.06
CA PRO A 239 -23.96 -0.53 12.01
C PRO A 239 -23.80 0.71 11.10
N THR A 240 -24.91 1.21 10.52
CA THR A 240 -24.89 2.32 9.54
C THR A 240 -24.49 3.67 10.16
N GLY A 241 -24.23 3.71 11.47
CA GLY A 241 -24.05 4.95 12.22
C GLY A 241 -25.34 5.79 12.20
N PRO A 242 -25.34 7.01 12.76
CA PRO A 242 -26.47 7.90 12.63
C PRO A 242 -26.70 8.27 11.15
N ASP A 243 -27.93 8.06 10.66
CA ASP A 243 -28.38 8.38 9.30
C ASP A 243 -28.54 9.91 9.11
N THR A 244 -27.45 10.65 9.28
CA THR A 244 -27.41 12.04 8.84
C THR A 244 -27.37 12.05 7.32
N SER A 245 -28.43 12.57 6.70
CA SER A 245 -28.60 12.66 5.24
C SER A 245 -27.36 13.22 4.53
N LEU A 246 -27.20 12.94 3.23
CA LEU A 246 -26.12 13.48 2.37
C LEU A 246 -25.92 15.00 2.55
N TRP A 247 -27.00 15.73 2.81
CA TRP A 247 -27.01 17.18 3.03
C TRP A 247 -26.55 17.60 4.43
N THR A 248 -26.80 16.78 5.45
CA THR A 248 -26.41 17.05 6.84
C THR A 248 -24.91 16.83 7.06
N ILE A 249 -24.30 15.88 6.35
CA ILE A 249 -22.85 15.61 6.44
C ILE A 249 -22.03 16.68 5.71
N GLY A 250 -22.58 17.30 4.65
CA GLY A 250 -21.99 18.51 4.07
C GLY A 250 -21.87 19.65 5.09
N ASN A 251 -22.83 19.75 6.01
CA ASN A 251 -22.82 20.73 7.10
C ASN A 251 -21.91 20.36 8.28
N LEU A 252 -21.48 19.09 8.39
CA LEU A 252 -20.46 18.64 9.35
C LEU A 252 -19.07 19.19 9.02
N TRP A 253 -18.84 19.64 7.79
CA TRP A 253 -17.59 20.31 7.40
C TRP A 253 -17.74 21.84 7.28
N ALA A 254 -18.94 22.37 7.53
CA ALA A 254 -19.28 23.79 7.40
C ALA A 254 -19.49 24.51 8.75
N ASN A 255 -19.71 23.74 9.82
CA ASN A 255 -19.61 24.09 11.24
C ASN A 255 -18.19 24.46 11.66
#